data_AF-A0A956SWL0-F1
#
_entry.id   AF-A0A956SWL0-F1
#
_cell.length_a   1.000
_cell.length_b   1.000
_cell.length_c   1.000
_cell.angle_alpha   90.00
_cell.angle_beta   90.00
_cell.angle_gamma   90.00
#
_symmetry.space_group_name_H-M   'P 1'
#
loop_
_entity.id
_entity.type
_entity.pdbx_description
1 polymer ?
#
loop_
_entity_poly.entity_id
_entity_poly.type
_entity_poly.pdbx_seq_one_letter_code
_entity_poly.pdbx_strand_id
1 'polypeptide(L)'
;MKEETEALFVYGTLLSALPHHALVAPFVTAVEAATSEGRLYALPAGYPALVPDPSGRVRGELFWLRESDECLRRLDAYEDFDARDPERSLYIRERWVVRGDGGSRRGAWCYVWNPRRVAALRRDAVEVPNGDWRAYAAGR
;
A
#
# COMPACT_ATOMS: atom_id res chain seq x y z
N MET A 1 22.54 -13.13 -12.31
CA MET A 1 22.03 -11.75 -12.15
C MET A 1 21.69 -11.58 -10.68
N LYS A 2 22.22 -10.56 -10.00
CA LYS A 2 21.78 -10.27 -8.62
C LYS A 2 20.38 -9.70 -8.74
N GLU A 3 19.38 -10.40 -8.22
CA GLU A 3 18.07 -9.79 -8.01
C GLU A 3 18.29 -8.59 -7.10
N GLU A 4 18.04 -7.39 -7.62
CA GLU A 4 18.07 -6.18 -6.83
C GLU A 4 16.90 -6.27 -5.85
N THR A 5 17.18 -6.20 -4.54
CA THR A 5 16.15 -6.35 -3.52
C THR A 5 15.16 -5.20 -3.66
N GLU A 6 13.96 -5.51 -4.12
CA GLU A 6 12.90 -4.52 -4.22
C GLU A 6 12.17 -4.36 -2.89
N ALA A 7 11.80 -3.13 -2.59
CA ALA A 7 11.00 -2.82 -1.43
C ALA A 7 9.53 -2.56 -1.83
N LEU A 8 8.60 -2.97 -0.98
CA LEU A 8 7.17 -2.75 -1.09
C LEU A 8 6.67 -2.07 0.18
N PHE A 9 6.00 -0.94 0.03
CA PHE A 9 5.31 -0.27 1.12
C PHE A 9 3.85 -0.71 1.16
N VAL A 10 3.41 -1.24 2.30
CA VAL A 10 2.02 -1.62 2.55
C VAL A 10 1.46 -0.81 3.71
N TYR A 11 0.18 -0.45 3.63
CA TYR A 11 -0.49 0.40 4.62
C TYR A 11 -1.88 -0.11 5.02
N GLY A 12 -2.28 -1.27 4.49
CA GLY A 12 -3.64 -1.78 4.56
C GLY A 12 -3.71 -3.25 4.95
N THR A 13 -4.59 -4.01 4.29
CA THR A 13 -4.87 -5.41 4.64
C THR A 13 -3.67 -6.37 4.54
N LEU A 14 -2.61 -5.96 3.83
CA LEU A 14 -1.34 -6.69 3.68
C LEU A 14 -0.35 -6.50 4.84
N LEU A 15 -0.63 -5.57 5.77
CA LEU A 15 0.20 -5.35 6.97
C LEU A 15 0.37 -6.64 7.78
N SER A 16 1.51 -6.79 8.45
CA SER A 16 1.85 -7.95 9.27
C SER A 16 0.72 -8.28 10.27
N ALA A 17 0.40 -9.55 10.45
CA ALA A 17 -0.69 -10.03 11.30
C ALA A 17 -2.12 -9.57 10.90
N LEU A 18 -2.33 -8.96 9.73
CA LEU A 18 -3.66 -8.77 9.15
C LEU A 18 -4.01 -9.89 8.16
N PRO A 19 -5.31 -10.12 7.87
CA PRO A 19 -5.78 -11.32 7.16
C PRO A 19 -5.10 -11.59 5.81
N HIS A 20 -4.74 -10.56 5.06
CA HIS A 20 -4.16 -10.71 3.71
C HIS A 20 -2.64 -10.68 3.68
N HIS A 21 -1.97 -10.58 4.85
CA HIS A 21 -0.51 -10.66 4.94
C HIS A 21 0.06 -11.93 4.31
N ALA A 22 -0.67 -13.05 4.38
CA ALA A 22 -0.24 -14.34 3.81
C ALA A 22 0.01 -14.29 2.29
N LEU A 23 -0.53 -13.29 1.57
CA LEU A 23 -0.27 -13.11 0.14
C LEU A 23 1.16 -12.67 -0.14
N VAL A 24 1.77 -11.89 0.76
CA VAL A 24 3.10 -11.31 0.62
C VAL A 24 4.15 -11.99 1.50
N ALA A 25 3.73 -12.54 2.65
CA ALA A 25 4.61 -13.13 3.66
C ALA A 25 5.68 -14.11 3.13
N PRO A 26 5.41 -15.01 2.15
CA PRO A 26 6.43 -15.91 1.62
C PRO A 26 7.60 -15.18 0.92
N PHE A 27 7.39 -13.96 0.46
CA PHE A 27 8.37 -13.15 -0.27
C PHE A 27 9.12 -12.17 0.63
N VAL A 28 8.66 -11.93 1.86
CA VAL A 28 9.24 -10.93 2.76
C VAL A 28 10.53 -11.46 3.39
N THR A 29 11.63 -10.72 3.23
CA THR A 29 12.94 -11.02 3.83
C THR A 29 13.26 -10.12 5.03
N ALA A 30 12.70 -8.92 5.07
CA ALA A 30 12.81 -8.00 6.19
C ALA A 30 11.59 -7.07 6.25
N VAL A 31 11.33 -6.51 7.43
CA VAL A 31 10.22 -5.58 7.69
C VAL A 31 10.74 -4.40 8.50
N GLU A 32 10.33 -3.20 8.14
CA GLU A 32 10.58 -1.95 8.87
C GLU A 32 9.28 -1.14 8.97
N ALA A 33 9.05 -0.45 10.09
CA ALA A 33 7.96 0.51 10.18
C ALA A 33 8.26 1.71 9.27
N ALA A 34 7.28 2.15 8.49
CA ALA A 34 7.48 3.25 7.55
C ALA A 34 6.25 4.15 7.45
N THR A 35 6.48 5.36 6.93
CA THR A 35 5.42 6.31 6.63
C THR A 35 5.56 6.91 5.24
N SER A 36 4.43 7.24 4.62
CA SER A 36 4.38 7.94 3.33
C SER A 36 3.53 9.20 3.43
N GLU A 37 3.73 10.11 2.49
CA GLU A 37 2.86 11.27 2.28
C GLU A 37 1.59 10.80 1.56
N GLY A 38 0.42 11.13 2.11
CA GLY A 38 -0.88 10.71 1.59
C GLY A 38 -1.98 10.77 2.64
N ARG A 39 -3.22 10.68 2.18
CA ARG A 39 -4.40 10.46 3.04
C ARG A 39 -4.94 9.06 2.79
N LEU A 40 -5.38 8.42 3.87
CA LEU A 40 -5.94 7.09 3.83
C LEU A 40 -7.45 7.15 4.05
N TYR A 41 -8.21 6.40 3.27
CA TYR A 41 -9.66 6.35 3.34
C TYR A 41 -10.15 4.92 3.49
N ALA A 42 -11.13 4.70 4.35
CA ALA A 42 -11.82 3.44 4.50
C ALA A 42 -12.98 3.40 3.51
N LEU A 43 -12.93 2.46 2.57
CA LEU A 43 -14.01 2.25 1.60
C LEU A 43 -15.18 1.51 2.27
N PRO A 44 -16.43 1.71 1.80
CA PRO A 44 -17.59 0.97 2.29
C PRO A 44 -17.43 -0.56 2.22
N ALA A 45 -16.65 -1.05 1.26
CA ALA A 45 -16.35 -2.46 1.07
C ALA A 45 -15.35 -3.05 2.10
N GLY A 46 -14.85 -2.24 3.04
CA GLY A 46 -14.08 -2.74 4.19
C GLY A 46 -12.55 -2.76 4.02
N TYR A 47 -12.01 -2.08 3.02
CA TYR A 47 -10.57 -2.01 2.77
C TYR A 47 -10.09 -0.57 2.51
N PRO A 48 -8.79 -0.28 2.69
CA PRO A 48 -8.28 1.09 2.65
C PRO A 48 -7.82 1.53 1.26
N ALA A 49 -7.93 2.82 0.99
CA ALA A 49 -7.45 3.48 -0.23
C ALA A 49 -6.51 4.63 0.12
N LEU A 50 -5.27 4.59 -0.39
CA LEU A 50 -4.31 5.68 -0.27
C LEU A 50 -4.47 6.66 -1.43
N VAL A 51 -4.64 7.94 -1.10
CA VAL A 51 -4.69 9.05 -2.06
C VAL A 51 -3.49 9.96 -1.83
N PRO A 52 -2.70 10.30 -2.86
CA PRO A 52 -1.57 11.22 -2.73
C PRO A 52 -2.01 12.58 -2.18
N ASP A 53 -1.34 13.03 -1.12
CA ASP A 53 -1.53 14.35 -0.49
C ASP A 53 -0.30 14.67 0.40
N PRO A 54 0.49 15.71 0.08
CA PRO A 54 1.69 16.06 0.85
C PRO A 54 1.40 16.56 2.27
N SER A 55 0.17 16.97 2.56
CA SER A 55 -0.26 17.39 3.90
C SER A 55 -0.66 16.21 4.80
N GLY A 56 -0.90 15.04 4.20
CA GLY A 56 -1.29 13.83 4.88
C GLY A 56 -0.11 12.94 5.26
N ARG A 57 -0.33 12.02 6.18
CA ARG A 57 0.62 10.98 6.55
C ARG A 57 -0.09 9.65 6.65
N VAL A 58 0.46 8.62 6.02
CA VAL A 58 0.01 7.23 6.14
C VAL A 58 1.08 6.41 6.86
N ARG A 59 0.64 5.59 7.81
CA ARG A 59 1.47 4.61 8.53
C ARG A 59 1.38 3.26 7.87
N GLY A 60 2.51 2.59 7.76
CA GLY A 60 2.60 1.30 7.13
C GLY A 60 3.88 0.57 7.48
N GLU A 61 4.16 -0.46 6.68
CA GLU A 61 5.34 -1.29 6.78
C GLU A 61 6.07 -1.30 5.43
N LEU A 62 7.38 -1.20 5.48
CA LEU A 62 8.27 -1.40 4.35
C LEU A 62 8.77 -2.85 4.39
N PHE A 63 8.45 -3.60 3.34
CA PHE A 63 8.88 -4.98 3.14
C PHE A 63 9.99 -5.04 2.12
N TRP A 64 11.08 -5.71 2.45
CA TRP A 64 12.06 -6.14 1.45
C TRP A 64 11.66 -7.50 0.91
N LEU A 65 11.71 -7.63 -0.41
CA LEU A 65 11.21 -8.80 -1.10
C LEU A 65 12.36 -9.63 -1.70
N ARG A 66 12.25 -10.95 -1.58
CA ARG A 66 12.85 -11.89 -2.53
C ARG A 66 11.85 -12.18 -3.65
N GLU A 67 12.32 -12.58 -4.82
CA GLU A 67 11.44 -13.00 -5.93
C GLU A 67 10.37 -11.93 -6.23
N SER A 68 10.77 -10.66 -6.24
CA SER A 68 9.86 -9.50 -6.22
C SER A 68 8.90 -9.51 -7.40
N ASP A 69 9.34 -9.92 -8.59
CA ASP A 69 8.49 -10.03 -9.77
C ASP A 69 7.31 -10.99 -9.56
N GLU A 70 7.53 -12.12 -8.88
CA GLU A 70 6.45 -13.06 -8.57
C GLU A 70 5.49 -12.49 -7.53
N CYS A 71 6.04 -11.91 -6.46
CA CYS A 71 5.27 -11.22 -5.45
C CYS A 71 4.37 -10.13 -6.07
N LEU A 72 4.93 -9.29 -6.93
CA LEU A 72 4.23 -8.16 -7.54
C LEU A 72 3.18 -8.63 -8.53
N ARG A 73 3.42 -9.68 -9.33
CA ARG A 73 2.37 -10.29 -10.17
C ARG A 73 1.19 -10.80 -9.35
N ARG A 74 1.46 -11.43 -8.21
CA ARG A 74 0.42 -11.93 -7.30
C ARG A 74 -0.39 -10.78 -6.71
N LEU A 75 0.28 -9.72 -6.29
CA LEU A 75 -0.38 -8.54 -5.73
C LEU A 75 -1.12 -7.73 -6.80
N ASP A 76 -0.62 -7.66 -8.04
CA ASP A 76 -1.33 -7.03 -9.16
C ASP A 76 -2.69 -7.70 -9.40
N ALA A 77 -2.74 -9.03 -9.34
CA ALA A 77 -4.01 -9.77 -9.45
C ALA A 77 -4.95 -9.53 -8.25
N TYR A 78 -4.40 -9.38 -7.04
CA TYR A 78 -5.19 -9.16 -5.83
C TYR A 78 -5.72 -7.71 -5.73
N GLU A 79 -4.93 -6.72 -6.11
CA GLU A 79 -5.26 -5.28 -6.08
C GLU A 79 -5.98 -4.82 -7.36
N ASP A 80 -6.32 -5.75 -8.27
CA ASP A 80 -6.96 -5.49 -9.56
C ASP A 80 -6.23 -4.39 -10.37
N PHE A 81 -4.92 -4.61 -10.54
CA PHE A 81 -4.03 -3.77 -11.35
C PHE A 81 -3.60 -4.49 -12.63
N ASP A 82 -3.92 -3.90 -13.78
CA ASP A 82 -3.39 -4.29 -15.09
C ASP A 82 -2.50 -3.18 -15.64
N ALA A 83 -1.20 -3.45 -15.76
CA ALA A 83 -0.23 -2.49 -16.31
C ALA A 83 -0.52 -2.09 -17.78
N ARG A 84 -1.32 -2.88 -18.52
CA ARG A 84 -1.73 -2.58 -19.90
C ARG A 84 -2.99 -1.71 -19.95
N ASP A 85 -3.76 -1.66 -18.87
CA ASP A 85 -4.99 -0.87 -18.75
C ASP A 85 -5.10 -0.24 -17.34
N PRO A 86 -4.14 0.64 -16.98
CA PRO A 86 -4.10 1.25 -15.64
C PRO A 86 -5.35 2.11 -15.38
N GLU A 87 -5.95 2.71 -16.41
CA GLU A 87 -7.12 3.56 -16.24
C GLU A 87 -8.35 2.80 -15.73
N ARG A 88 -8.49 1.51 -16.09
CA ARG A 88 -9.60 0.66 -15.64
C ARG A 88 -9.32 -0.10 -14.34
N SER A 89 -8.05 -0.16 -13.93
CA SER A 89 -7.61 -0.82 -12.69
C SER A 89 -8.27 -0.23 -11.43
N LEU A 90 -8.35 -1.02 -10.36
CA LEU A 90 -8.86 -0.56 -9.07
C LEU A 90 -7.79 0.27 -8.32
N TYR A 91 -6.60 -0.30 -8.20
CA TYR A 91 -5.40 0.37 -7.70
C TYR A 91 -4.40 0.58 -8.84
N ILE A 92 -3.44 1.48 -8.61
CA ILE A 92 -2.28 1.70 -9.47
C ILE A 92 -1.04 1.31 -8.68
N ARG A 93 -0.19 0.45 -9.26
CA ARG A 93 1.14 0.19 -8.70
C ARG A 93 2.12 1.23 -9.23
N GLU A 94 2.77 1.95 -8.31
CA GLU A 94 3.78 2.95 -8.67
C GLU A 94 4.94 2.97 -7.67
N ARG A 95 6.03 3.66 -8.05
CA ARG A 95 7.18 3.88 -7.18
C ARG A 95 6.89 5.06 -6.26
N TRP A 96 6.95 4.82 -4.96
CA TRP A 96 6.73 5.79 -3.91
C TRP A 96 7.98 6.03 -3.09
N VAL A 97 8.12 7.24 -2.54
CA VAL A 97 9.16 7.54 -1.55
C VAL A 97 8.56 7.45 -0.16
N VAL A 98 9.13 6.59 0.67
CA VAL A 98 8.70 6.37 2.06
C VAL A 98 9.80 6.77 3.02
N ARG A 99 9.41 7.02 4.27
CA ARG A 99 10.28 7.36 5.39
C ARG A 99 10.26 6.21 6.38
N GLY A 100 11.36 5.45 6.44
CA GLY A 100 11.57 4.40 7.44
C GLY A 100 11.96 4.98 8.79
N ASP A 101 12.39 4.11 9.69
CA ASP A 101 12.88 4.47 11.01
C ASP A 101 14.11 5.38 10.91
N GLY A 102 14.24 6.27 11.88
CA GLY A 102 15.29 7.30 11.88
C GLY A 102 15.17 8.36 10.77
N GLY A 103 14.07 8.37 10.00
CA GLY A 103 13.80 9.38 8.97
C GLY A 103 14.44 9.09 7.61
N SER A 104 14.97 7.89 7.41
CA SER A 104 15.63 7.50 6.16
C SER A 104 14.63 7.44 5.00
N ARG A 105 14.97 8.04 3.85
CA ARG A 105 14.14 7.99 2.62
C ARG A 105 14.48 6.73 1.83
N ARG A 106 13.45 6.01 1.37
CA ARG A 106 13.55 4.79 0.57
C ARG A 106 12.57 4.82 -0.59
N GLY A 107 12.96 4.30 -1.75
CA GLY A 107 12.05 4.03 -2.85
C GLY A 107 11.42 2.65 -2.66
N ALA A 108 10.10 2.54 -2.85
CA ALA A 108 9.36 1.30 -2.73
C ALA A 108 8.24 1.24 -3.75
N TRP A 109 7.80 0.04 -4.14
CA TRP A 109 6.50 -0.13 -4.77
C TRP A 109 5.39 0.19 -3.78
N CYS A 110 4.29 0.74 -4.26
CA CYS A 110 3.09 1.02 -3.48
C CYS A 110 1.87 0.87 -4.39
N TYR A 111 0.79 0.28 -3.87
CA TYR A 111 -0.51 0.27 -4.54
C TYR A 111 -1.31 1.46 -4.05
N VAL A 112 -1.70 2.36 -4.94
CA VAL A 112 -2.43 3.58 -4.59
C VAL A 112 -3.78 3.63 -5.28
N TRP A 113 -4.71 4.38 -4.70
CA TRP A 113 -6.05 4.45 -5.26
C TRP A 113 -6.01 5.08 -6.65
N ASN A 114 -6.71 4.46 -7.61
CA ASN A 114 -6.73 4.96 -8.96
C ASN A 114 -7.25 6.41 -9.02
N PRO A 115 -6.48 7.37 -9.59
CA PRO A 115 -6.89 8.78 -9.69
C PRO A 115 -8.26 8.98 -10.35
N ARG A 116 -8.65 8.13 -11.32
CA ARG A 116 -9.96 8.17 -11.98
C ARG A 116 -11.12 7.89 -11.01
N ARG A 117 -10.84 7.25 -9.88
CA ARG A 117 -11.83 6.82 -8.87
C ARG A 117 -11.85 7.72 -7.63
N VAL A 118 -10.96 8.71 -7.52
CA VAL A 118 -10.86 9.60 -6.33
C VAL A 118 -12.14 10.43 -6.12
N ALA A 119 -12.73 10.95 -7.19
CA ALA A 119 -13.95 11.76 -7.08
C ALA A 119 -15.14 10.96 -6.53
N ALA A 120 -15.21 9.66 -6.83
CA ALA A 120 -16.22 8.77 -6.26
C ALA A 120 -15.90 8.42 -4.80
N LEU A 121 -14.65 8.07 -4.50
CA LEU A 121 -14.18 7.79 -3.15
C LEU A 121 -14.53 8.92 -2.16
N ARG A 122 -14.32 10.19 -2.52
CA ARG A 122 -14.57 11.33 -1.62
C ARG A 122 -16.03 11.51 -1.21
N ARG A 123 -16.99 10.86 -1.89
CA ARG A 123 -18.41 10.91 -1.52
C ARG A 123 -18.78 9.85 -0.49
N ASP A 124 -18.20 8.66 -0.62
CA ASP A 124 -18.70 7.46 0.05
C ASP A 124 -17.71 6.89 1.08
N ALA A 125 -16.44 7.29 1.04
CA ALA A 125 -15.40 6.80 1.93
C ALA A 125 -15.20 7.70 3.15
N VAL A 126 -14.74 7.10 4.25
CA VAL A 126 -14.42 7.80 5.49
C VAL A 126 -12.91 7.95 5.58
N GLU A 127 -12.40 9.17 5.81
CA GLU A 127 -10.97 9.35 6.06
C GLU A 127 -10.55 8.58 7.33
N VAL A 128 -9.46 7.82 7.22
CA VAL A 128 -8.89 7.05 8.32
C VAL A 128 -8.08 8.00 9.21
N PRO A 129 -8.46 8.18 10.49
CA PRO A 129 -7.72 9.05 11.40
C PRO A 129 -6.25 8.64 11.52
N ASN A 130 -5.36 9.64 11.52
CA ASN A 130 -3.91 9.46 11.65
C ASN A 130 -3.25 8.57 10.57
N GLY A 131 -3.98 8.22 9.50
CA GLY A 131 -3.52 7.33 8.44
C GLY A 131 -3.09 5.95 8.93
N ASP A 132 -3.69 5.46 10.01
CA ASP A 132 -3.35 4.18 10.64
C ASP A 132 -4.46 3.15 10.44
N TRP A 133 -4.34 2.33 9.38
CA TRP A 133 -5.33 1.30 9.09
C TRP A 133 -5.42 0.25 10.21
N ARG A 134 -4.29 -0.13 10.80
CA ARG A 134 -4.24 -1.17 11.84
C ARG A 134 -5.06 -0.73 13.05
N ALA A 135 -4.86 0.50 13.51
CA ALA A 135 -5.65 1.07 14.61
C ALA A 135 -7.13 1.24 14.24
N TYR A 136 -7.42 1.68 13.02
CA TYR A 136 -8.79 1.87 12.53
C TYR A 136 -9.59 0.57 12.44
N ALA A 137 -8.99 -0.49 11.90
CA ALA A 137 -9.63 -1.78 11.74
C ALA A 137 -9.86 -2.51 13.07
N ALA A 138 -8.99 -2.30 14.07
CA ALA A 138 -9.13 -2.89 15.40
C ALA A 138 -10.25 -2.26 16.25
N GLY A 139 -10.65 -1.02 15.94
CA GLY A 139 -11.71 -0.29 16.66
C GLY A 139 -13.11 -0.48 16.08
N ARG A 140 -13.30 -1.41 15.15
CA ARG A 140 -14.56 -1.69 14.46
C ARG A 140 -15.17 -3.03 14.85
#